data_AF-A0A814ANU2-F1
#
_entry.id   AF-A0A814ANU2-F1
#
_cell.length_a   1.000
_cell.length_b   1.000
_cell.length_c   1.000
_cell.angle_alpha   90.00
_cell.angle_beta   90.00
_cell.angle_gamma   90.00
#
_symmetry.space_group_name_H-M   'P 1'
#
loop_
_entity.id
_entity.type
_entity.pdbx_description
1 polymer ?
#
loop_
_entity_poly.entity_id
_entity_poly.type
_entity_poly.pdbx_seq_one_letter_code
_entity_poly.pdbx_strand_id
1 'polypeptide(L)'
;MHISDYQMRSGSHSYPCTYLPSCRNKTDGFYPDRLRDCRMYYKCFEERSSESLSCSQKEPPFGERFSIEYQKCMPANDVNCDESQIPFF
;
A
#
# COMPACT_ATOMS: atom_id res chain seq x y z
N MET A 1 -15.11 -21.86 -15.61
CA MET A 1 -15.24 -21.36 -14.22
C MET A 1 -13.84 -20.95 -13.78
N HIS A 2 -13.63 -19.64 -13.61
CA HIS A 2 -12.34 -19.05 -13.29
C HIS A 2 -11.99 -19.26 -11.82
N ILE A 3 -10.80 -19.79 -11.55
CA ILE A 3 -10.11 -19.56 -10.29
C ILE A 3 -8.66 -19.25 -10.65
N SER A 4 -8.35 -17.95 -10.55
CA SER A 4 -7.02 -17.40 -10.74
C SER A 4 -6.11 -17.90 -9.63
N ASP A 5 -5.25 -18.85 -9.98
CA ASP A 5 -4.15 -19.33 -9.16
C ASP A 5 -3.09 -18.23 -9.05
N TYR A 6 -3.26 -17.33 -8.08
CA TYR A 6 -2.13 -16.59 -7.51
C TYR A 6 -1.96 -17.07 -6.07
N GLN A 7 -1.51 -18.31 -5.93
CA GLN A 7 -1.17 -18.91 -4.65
C GLN A 7 0.05 -18.22 -4.05
N MET A 8 -0.15 -17.35 -3.06
CA MET A 8 0.90 -17.07 -2.08
C MET A 8 1.02 -18.29 -1.15
N ARG A 9 1.93 -19.19 -1.51
CA ARG A 9 2.33 -20.37 -0.75
C ARG A 9 3.06 -19.94 0.53
N SER A 10 2.35 -19.77 1.64
CA SER A 10 2.87 -19.95 3.02
C SER A 10 1.72 -19.90 4.04
N GLY A 11 1.33 -21.08 4.55
CA GLY A 11 0.19 -21.28 5.44
C GLY A 11 0.42 -20.92 6.91
N SER A 12 0.66 -19.63 7.23
CA SER A 12 0.54 -19.18 8.63
C SER A 12 0.23 -17.69 8.84
N HIS A 13 0.03 -16.91 7.78
CA HIS A 13 -0.40 -15.51 7.90
C HIS A 13 -1.72 -15.30 7.16
N SER A 14 -2.79 -15.83 7.76
CA SER A 14 -4.17 -15.60 7.32
C SER A 14 -4.57 -14.16 7.65
N TYR A 15 -4.05 -13.20 6.89
CA TYR A 15 -4.66 -11.89 6.85
C TYR A 15 -5.93 -11.98 6.02
N PRO A 16 -7.08 -11.51 6.52
CA PRO A 16 -8.27 -11.48 5.70
C PRO A 16 -8.00 -10.63 4.45
N CYS A 17 -8.50 -11.07 3.30
CA CYS A 17 -8.27 -10.42 2.01
C CYS A 17 -8.76 -8.96 1.96
N THR A 18 -9.53 -8.53 2.97
CA THR A 18 -9.90 -7.12 3.22
C THR A 18 -8.70 -6.23 3.53
N TYR A 19 -7.56 -6.80 3.94
CA TYR A 19 -6.31 -6.08 4.21
C TYR A 19 -5.35 -6.07 3.03
N LEU A 20 -5.73 -6.68 1.89
CA LEU A 20 -4.93 -6.61 0.68
C LEU A 20 -5.22 -5.29 -0.07
N PRO A 21 -4.19 -4.56 -0.50
CA PRO A 21 -4.37 -3.35 -1.27
C PRO A 21 -5.10 -3.65 -2.59
N SER A 22 -6.31 -3.13 -2.75
CA SER A 22 -7.10 -3.30 -3.97
C SER A 22 -6.83 -2.17 -4.96
N CYS A 23 -6.51 -2.55 -6.20
CA CYS A 23 -6.37 -1.64 -7.34
C CYS A 23 -7.63 -1.50 -8.18
N ARG A 24 -8.74 -2.13 -7.76
CA ARG A 24 -10.02 -2.02 -8.45
C ARG A 24 -10.51 -0.58 -8.42
N ASN A 25 -10.90 -0.03 -9.58
CA ASN A 25 -11.23 1.39 -9.77
C ASN A 25 -10.10 2.39 -9.44
N LYS A 26 -8.85 1.94 -9.37
CA LYS A 26 -7.69 2.84 -9.28
C LYS A 26 -7.05 2.97 -10.65
N THR A 27 -6.55 4.16 -10.97
CA THR A 27 -5.74 4.37 -12.16
C THR A 27 -4.36 3.74 -11.98
N ASP A 28 -3.68 3.50 -13.09
CA ASP A 28 -2.30 3.01 -13.04
C ASP A 28 -1.39 4.02 -12.33
N GLY A 29 -0.64 3.57 -11.33
CA GLY A 29 0.13 4.46 -10.48
C GLY A 29 0.59 3.82 -9.18
N PHE A 30 1.15 4.62 -8.28
CA PHE A 30 1.61 4.18 -6.97
C PHE A 30 0.67 4.66 -5.87
N TYR A 31 0.37 3.77 -4.95
CA TYR A 31 -0.57 4.00 -3.86
C TYR A 31 0.05 3.61 -2.52
N PRO A 32 -0.10 4.44 -1.48
CA PRO A 32 0.40 4.09 -0.16
C PRO A 32 -0.44 2.98 0.47
N ASP A 33 0.24 2.11 1.21
CA ASP A 33 -0.38 1.17 2.13
C ASP A 33 -0.69 1.88 3.45
N ARG A 34 -1.92 2.39 3.55
CA ARG A 34 -2.39 3.14 4.72
C ARG A 34 -2.46 2.27 5.99
N LEU A 35 -2.67 0.96 5.86
CA LEU A 35 -2.70 0.02 6.99
C LEU A 35 -1.33 -0.11 7.67
N ARG A 36 -0.27 0.23 6.93
CA ARG A 36 1.12 0.20 7.41
C ARG A 36 1.69 1.60 7.57
N ASP A 37 0.86 2.58 7.93
CA ASP A 37 1.29 3.96 8.19
C ASP A 37 1.99 4.59 6.96
N CYS A 38 1.62 4.15 5.75
CA CYS A 38 2.23 4.51 4.46
C CYS A 38 3.74 4.31 4.38
N ARG A 39 4.31 3.48 5.24
CA ARG A 39 5.71 3.05 5.17
C ARG A 39 5.94 2.15 3.96
N MET A 40 4.87 1.51 3.51
CA MET A 40 4.82 0.70 2.30
C MET A 40 3.88 1.34 1.28
N TYR A 41 4.10 1.01 0.02
CA TYR A 41 3.28 1.43 -1.10
C TYR A 41 3.27 0.31 -2.15
N TYR A 42 2.23 0.29 -2.98
CA TYR A 42 2.05 -0.70 -4.03
C TYR A 42 1.81 0.01 -5.35
N LYS A 43 2.22 -0.64 -6.44
CA LYS A 43 1.92 -0.16 -7.79
C LYS A 43 0.65 -0.82 -8.28
N CYS A 44 -0.31 -0.01 -8.72
CA CYS A 44 -1.44 -0.45 -9.50
C CYS A 44 -1.10 -0.39 -10.99
N PHE A 45 -1.43 -1.45 -11.71
CA PHE A 45 -1.37 -1.52 -13.17
C PHE A 45 -2.46 -2.46 -13.68
N GLU A 46 -3.32 -2.00 -14.59
CA GLU A 46 -4.47 -2.76 -15.12
C GLU A 46 -5.34 -3.35 -14.00
N GLU A 47 -5.72 -2.53 -13.01
CA GLU A 47 -6.50 -2.92 -11.83
C GLU A 47 -5.86 -4.02 -10.95
N ARG A 48 -4.58 -4.35 -11.19
CA ARG A 48 -3.80 -5.32 -10.40
C ARG A 48 -2.75 -4.63 -9.56
N SER A 49 -2.66 -5.01 -8.29
CA SER A 49 -1.57 -4.60 -7.40
C SER A 49 -0.34 -5.45 -7.67
N SER A 50 0.80 -4.81 -7.91
CA SER A 50 2.10 -5.47 -7.96
C SER A 50 2.69 -5.65 -6.55
N GLU A 51 3.95 -6.07 -6.49
CA GLU A 51 4.72 -6.20 -5.26
C GLU A 51 4.68 -4.92 -4.40
N SER A 52 4.61 -5.11 -3.09
CA SER A 52 4.63 -4.02 -2.11
C SER A 52 6.06 -3.55 -1.89
N LEU A 53 6.30 -2.27 -2.14
CA LEU A 53 7.58 -1.58 -1.96
C LEU A 53 7.56 -0.82 -0.64
N SER A 54 8.71 -0.69 0.02
CA SER A 54 8.85 0.08 1.26
C SER A 54 9.72 1.32 1.03
N CYS A 55 9.32 2.44 1.60
CA CYS A 55 10.17 3.63 1.66
C CYS A 55 11.36 3.40 2.61
N SER A 56 12.47 4.13 2.40
CA SER A 56 13.65 3.92 3.23
C SER A 56 13.41 4.45 4.65
N GLN A 57 13.76 3.64 5.65
CA GLN A 57 13.71 4.04 7.05
C GLN A 57 15.10 4.44 7.58
N LYS A 58 16.03 4.74 6.66
CA LYS A 58 17.43 5.04 7.01
C LYS A 58 17.63 6.44 7.57
N GLU A 59 16.68 7.33 7.32
CA GLU A 59 16.68 8.72 7.79
C GLU A 59 15.90 8.83 9.12
N PRO A 60 16.56 9.07 10.27
CA PRO A 60 15.91 9.35 11.54
C PRO A 60 15.29 10.76 11.55
N PRO A 61 14.24 11.04 12.36
CA PRO A 61 13.72 10.22 13.47
C PRO A 61 12.46 9.37 13.18
N PHE A 62 11.77 9.59 12.06
CA PHE A 62 10.49 8.92 11.76
C PHE A 62 10.51 8.08 10.47
N GLY A 63 11.62 8.07 9.74
CA GLY A 63 11.72 7.44 8.42
C GLY A 63 10.96 8.22 7.34
N GLU A 64 10.75 7.57 6.21
CA GLU A 64 10.02 8.12 5.07
C GLU A 64 8.66 7.42 4.90
N ARG A 65 7.68 8.17 4.41
CA ARG A 65 6.33 7.71 4.05
C ARG A 65 6.05 8.02 2.58
N PHE A 66 5.25 7.17 1.94
CA PHE A 66 4.88 7.37 0.56
C PHE A 66 3.78 8.44 0.42
N SER A 67 4.08 9.53 -0.27
CA SER A 67 3.09 10.55 -0.63
C SER A 67 2.48 10.23 -1.99
N ILE A 68 1.15 10.07 -2.02
CA ILE A 68 0.39 9.86 -3.27
C ILE A 68 0.36 11.10 -4.15
N GLU A 69 0.38 12.28 -3.56
CA GLU A 69 0.32 13.57 -4.28
C GLU A 69 1.57 13.77 -5.14
N TYR A 70 2.73 13.44 -4.59
CA TYR A 70 4.02 13.58 -5.27
C TYR A 70 4.57 12.27 -5.84
N GLN A 71 3.84 11.16 -5.65
CA GLN A 71 4.27 9.78 -5.97
C GLN A 71 5.71 9.46 -5.55
N LYS A 72 6.11 9.88 -4.36
CA LYS A 72 7.48 9.70 -3.85
C LYS A 72 7.51 9.46 -2.36
N CYS A 73 8.57 8.81 -1.89
CA CYS A 73 8.89 8.75 -0.48
C CYS A 73 9.31 10.15 -0.02
N MET A 74 8.65 10.64 1.02
CA MET A 74 8.91 11.92 1.64
C MET A 74 9.06 11.72 3.15
N PRO A 75 9.66 12.67 3.87
CA PRO A 75 9.79 12.57 5.32
C PRO A 75 8.42 12.35 5.96
N ALA A 76 8.35 11.45 6.95
CA ALA A 76 7.10 11.12 7.63
C ALA A 76 6.35 12.35 8.17
N ASN A 77 7.06 13.43 8.50
CA ASN A 77 6.51 14.69 9.01
C ASN A 77 5.80 15.53 7.93
N ASP A 78 6.16 15.35 6.66
CA ASP A 78 5.59 16.09 5.52
C ASP A 78 4.43 15.32 4.86
N VAL A 79 4.25 14.04 5.19
CA VAL A 79 3.21 13.19 4.60
C VAL A 79 2.11 12.94 5.62
N ASN A 80 0.92 13.47 5.35
CA ASN A 80 -0.26 13.14 6.14
C ASN A 80 -0.82 11.78 5.72
N CYS A 81 -0.39 10.74 6.43
CA CYS A 81 -0.88 9.38 6.27
C CYS A 81 -1.81 8.99 7.38
N ASP A 82 -2.91 9.73 7.48
CA ASP A 82 -3.90 9.51 8.51
C ASP A 82 -5.01 8.56 8.02
N GLU A 83 -5.27 7.55 8.84
CA GLU A 83 -6.31 6.53 8.67
C GLU A 83 -7.74 7.12 8.84
N SER A 84 -7.89 8.35 9.33
CA SER A 84 -9.19 9.01 9.60
C SER A 84 -10.03 9.37 8.37
N GLN A 85 -9.51 9.20 7.15
CA GLN A 85 -10.30 9.38 5.91
C GLN A 85 -10.94 8.09 5.39
N ILE A 86 -11.09 7.04 6.20
CA ILE A 86 -11.89 5.88 5.83
C ILE A 86 -13.36 6.19 6.12
N PRO A 87 -14.23 6.45 5.12
CA PRO A 87 -15.65 6.26 5.33
C PRO A 87 -15.85 4.76 5.59
N PHE A 88 -16.15 4.41 6.83
CA PHE A 88 -16.81 3.14 7.14
C PHE A 88 -18.10 3.13 6.33
N PHE A 89 -18.11 2.37 5.24
CA PHE A 89 -19.31 2.08 4.46
C PHE A 89 -19.87 0.71 4.86
#